data_AF-A0A844NV18-F1
#
_entry.id   AF-A0A844NV18-F1
#
_cell.length_a   1.000
_cell.length_b   1.000
_cell.length_c   1.000
_cell.angle_alpha   90.00
_cell.angle_beta   90.00
_cell.angle_gamma   90.00
#
_symmetry.space_group_name_H-M   'P 1'
#
loop_
_entity.id
_entity.type
_entity.pdbx_description
1 polymer ?
#
loop_
_entity_poly.entity_id
_entity_poly.type
_entity_poly.pdbx_seq_one_letter_code
_entity_poly.pdbx_strand_id
1 'polypeptide(L)' 'MPTYALVDCNNFYVSCERLFRPDLRAVPMVVLSNNDLRGGNR' A
#
# COMPACT_ATOMS: atom_id res chain seq x y z
N MET A 1 8.64 22.02 25.93
CA MET A 1 8.48 22.13 24.46
C MET A 1 7.87 20.83 23.97
N PRO A 2 6.84 20.84 23.11
CA PRO A 2 6.27 19.59 22.59
C PRO A 2 7.23 18.96 21.58
N THR A 3 7.39 17.64 21.67
CA THR A 3 8.16 16.84 20.71
C THR A 3 7.20 16.16 19.75
N TYR A 4 7.45 16.29 18.46
CA TYR A 4 6.68 15.64 17.40
C TYR A 4 7.52 14.56 16.72
N ALA A 5 6.86 13.53 16.21
CA ALA A 5 7.47 12.48 15.41
C ALA A 5 6.64 12.23 14.16
N LEU A 6 7.32 11.95 13.04
CA LEU A 6 6.71 11.50 11.79
C LEU A 6 6.85 9.98 11.71
N VAL A 7 5.73 9.28 11.51
CA VAL A 7 5.69 7.83 11.34
C VAL A 7 5.14 7.54 9.95
N ASP A 8 5.87 6.74 9.18
CA ASP A 8 5.48 6.28 7.85
C ASP A 8 5.70 4.78 7.73
N CYS A 9 4.91 4.13 6.87
CA CYS A 9 4.99 2.70 6.63
C CYS A 9 5.26 2.43 5.15
N ASN A 10 6.36 1.73 4.87
CA ASN A 10 6.74 1.32 3.52
C ASN A 10 5.62 0.50 2.87
N ASN A 11 5.02 1.03 1.79
CA ASN A 11 3.94 0.38 1.03
C ASN A 11 2.81 -0.15 1.92
N PHE A 12 2.31 0.67 2.85
CA PHE A 12 1.41 0.28 3.94
C PHE A 12 0.37 -0.80 3.58
N TYR A 13 -0.47 -0.58 2.55
CA TYR A 13 -1.50 -1.55 2.17
C TYR A 13 -0.93 -2.90 1.70
N VAL A 14 0.17 -2.91 0.93
CA VAL A 14 0.83 -4.15 0.48
C VAL A 14 1.47 -4.87 1.67
N SER A 15 2.06 -4.12 2.60
CA SER A 15 2.69 -4.68 3.80
C SER A 15 1.64 -5.31 4.73
N CYS A 16 0.47 -4.69 4.90
CA CYS A 16 -0.65 -5.27 5.63
C CYS A 16 -1.19 -6.54 4.95
N GLU A 17 -1.33 -6.54 3.63
CA GLU A 17 -1.82 -7.74 2.92
C GLU A 17 -0.85 -8.92 3.08
N ARG A 18 0.46 -8.70 2.95
CA ARG A 18 1.48 -9.74 3.13
C ARG A 18 1.54 -10.32 4.55
N LEU A 19 1.09 -9.58 5.56
CA LEU A 19 0.99 -10.08 6.93
C LEU A 19 -0.02 -11.25 7.00
N PHE A 20 -1.15 -11.13 6.30
CA PHE A 20 -2.22 -12.13 6.28
C PHE A 20 -2.11 -13.10 5.09
N ARG A 21 -1.36 -12.74 4.04
CA ARG A 21 -1.04 -13.53 2.85
C ARG A 21 0.46 -13.70 2.67
N PRO A 22 1.11 -14.51 3.54
CA PRO A 22 2.57 -14.68 3.55
C PRO A 22 3.13 -15.29 2.26
N ASP A 23 2.29 -15.97 1.48
CA ASP A 23 2.59 -16.50 0.14
C ASP A 23 2.90 -15.40 -0.89
N LEU A 24 2.41 -14.17 -0.68
CA LEU A 24 2.59 -13.05 -1.60
C LEU A 24 3.88 -12.24 -1.36
N ARG A 25 4.78 -12.69 -0.47
CA ARG A 25 5.99 -11.93 -0.09
C ARG A 25 6.94 -11.67 -1.27
N ALA A 26 7.08 -12.63 -2.17
CA ALA A 26 7.92 -12.52 -3.36
C ALA A 26 7.14 -12.11 -4.62
N VAL A 27 5.86 -11.80 -4.49
CA VAL A 27 4.99 -11.43 -5.60
C VAL A 27 4.99 -9.90 -5.76
N PRO A 28 5.22 -9.37 -6.97
CA PRO A 28 4.98 -7.96 -7.25
C PRO A 28 3.50 -7.61 -7.06
N MET A 29 3.21 -6.61 -6.23
CA MET A 29 1.84 -6.24 -5.89
C MET A 29 1.60 -4.74 -6.10
N VAL A 30 0.40 -4.41 -6.54
CA VAL A 30 -0.13 -3.06 -6.60
C VAL A 30 -1.48 -3.03 -5.89
N VAL A 31 -1.75 -1.96 -5.16
CA VAL A 31 -3.05 -1.70 -4.56
C VAL A 31 -3.66 -0.53 -5.31
N LEU A 32 -4.83 -0.75 -5.90
CA LEU A 32 -5.57 0.26 -6.64
C LEU A 32 -6.86 0.60 -5.90
N SER A 33 -7.19 1.89 -5.87
CA SER A 33 -8.51 2.37 -5.50
C SER A 33 -9.49 2.20 -6.67
N ASN A 34 -10.77 2.20 -6.36
CA ASN A 34 -11.82 2.15 -7.38
C ASN A 34 -11.76 3.31 -8.40
N ASN A 35 -11.06 4.40 -8.08
CA ASN A 35 -10.95 5.56 -8.94
C ASN A 35 -9.77 5.49 -9.91
N ASP A 36 -8.81 4.58 -9.67
CA ASP A 36 -7.56 4.54 -10.43
C ASP A 36 -7.76 4.03 -11.86
N LEU A 37 -8.89 3.38 -12.15
CA LEU A 37 -9.22 2.80 -13.46
C LEU A 37 -9.68 3.83 -14.50
N ARG A 38 -9.83 5.11 -14.15
CA ARG A 38 -10.43 6.13 -15.04
C ARG A 38 -9.46 6.77 -16.05
N GLY A 39 -8.22 6.30 -16.14
CA GLY A 39 -7.17 6.91 -16.97
C GLY A 39 -6.97 6.37 -18.38
N GLY A 40 -7.77 5.40 -18.83
CA GLY A 40 -7.66 4.83 -20.18
C GLY A 40 -8.92 5.09 -21.00
N ASN A 41 -8.85 6.09 -21.88
CA ASN A 41 -9.85 6.35 -22.93
C ASN A 41 -11.22 6.87 -22.47
N ARG A 42 -11.24 8.08 -21.90
CA ARG A 42 -12.33 9.03 -22.12
C ARG A 42 -11.82 10.17 -22.96
#